data_AF-A0A9E2PK93-F1
#
_entry.id   AF-A0A9E2PK93-F1
#
_cell.length_a   1.000
_cell.length_b   1.000
_cell.length_c   1.000
_cell.angle_alpha   90.00
_cell.angle_beta   90.00
_cell.angle_gamma   90.00
#
_symmetry.space_group_name_H-M   'P 1'
#
loop_
_entity.id
_entity.type
_entity.pdbx_description
1 polymer ?
#
loop_
_entity_poly.entity_id
_entity_poly.type
_entity_poly.pdbx_seq_one_letter_code
_entity_poly.pdbx_strand_id
1 'polypeptide(L)'
;MKYRDGFLLLDKEEVRLLSLTLMTDVEATYAASEFISGLHEVQAEAEKHIQEISLQETPERRRSLQVDILKQLISTCEKFKGRGYTAAQNAGCSIQLH
;
A
#
# COMPACT_ATOMS: atom_id res chain seq x y z
N MET A 1 -13.21 -3.90 2.61
CA MET A 1 -12.36 -4.42 3.68
C MET A 1 -13.16 -4.60 4.95
N LYS A 2 -12.96 -5.71 5.65
CA LYS A 2 -13.52 -6.00 6.98
C LYS A 2 -12.40 -6.46 7.91
N TYR A 3 -12.58 -6.28 9.21
CA TYR A 3 -11.67 -6.80 10.22
C TYR A 3 -12.34 -7.93 10.99
N ARG A 4 -11.64 -9.05 11.19
CA ARG A 4 -12.14 -10.20 11.94
C ARG A 4 -10.98 -10.99 12.54
N ASP A 5 -11.05 -11.24 13.85
CA ASP A 5 -10.14 -12.15 14.57
C ASP A 5 -8.63 -11.86 14.35
N GLY A 6 -8.25 -10.57 14.21
CA GLY A 6 -6.85 -10.18 13.94
C GLY A 6 -6.52 -10.00 12.45
N PHE A 7 -7.44 -10.33 11.55
CA PHE A 7 -7.22 -10.34 10.12
C PHE A 7 -8.02 -9.26 9.39
N LEU A 8 -7.42 -8.73 8.32
CA LEU A 8 -8.11 -7.93 7.31
C LEU A 8 -8.59 -8.84 6.18
N LEU A 9 -9.87 -8.74 5.87
CA LEU A 9 -10.57 -9.45 4.81
C LEU A 9 -10.84 -8.45 3.68
N LEU A 10 -10.16 -8.64 2.56
CA LEU A 10 -10.28 -7.84 1.36
C LEU A 10 -11.41 -8.39 0.48
N ASP A 11 -12.17 -7.49 -0.14
CA ASP A 11 -13.12 -7.85 -1.20
C ASP A 11 -12.40 -8.07 -2.54
N LYS A 12 -13.14 -8.58 -3.54
CA LYS A 12 -12.57 -8.91 -4.85
C LYS A 12 -11.95 -7.71 -5.58
N GLU A 13 -12.55 -6.53 -5.44
CA GLU A 13 -12.04 -5.32 -6.09
C GLU A 13 -10.79 -4.80 -5.37
N GLU A 14 -10.75 -4.92 -4.06
CA GLU A 14 -9.58 -4.63 -3.22
C GLU A 14 -8.39 -5.51 -3.58
N VAL A 15 -8.60 -6.83 -3.66
CA VAL A 15 -7.57 -7.79 -4.10
C VAL A 15 -7.08 -7.43 -5.50
N ARG A 16 -8.01 -7.25 -6.45
CA ARG A 16 -7.66 -6.91 -7.84
C ARG A 16 -6.83 -5.63 -7.93
N LEU A 17 -7.24 -4.58 -7.23
CA LEU A 17 -6.56 -3.28 -7.28
C LEU A 17 -5.16 -3.36 -6.67
N LEU A 18 -5.01 -4.01 -5.51
CA LEU A 18 -3.70 -4.19 -4.89
C LEU A 18 -2.78 -5.07 -5.73
N SER A 19 -3.29 -6.17 -6.30
CA SER A 19 -2.48 -7.03 -7.17
C SER A 19 -1.96 -6.28 -8.40
N LEU A 20 -2.81 -5.46 -9.03
CA LEU A 20 -2.38 -4.62 -10.16
C LEU A 20 -1.36 -3.56 -9.75
N THR A 21 -1.52 -2.99 -8.55
CA THR A 21 -0.66 -1.91 -8.05
C THR A 21 0.71 -2.42 -7.62
N LEU A 22 0.75 -3.55 -6.93
CA LEU A 22 1.96 -4.16 -6.40
C LEU A 22 2.62 -5.13 -7.39
N MET A 23 1.95 -5.42 -8.51
CA MET A 23 2.38 -6.38 -9.52
C MET A 23 2.67 -7.78 -8.93
N THR A 24 1.90 -8.18 -7.92
CA THR A 24 2.02 -9.48 -7.24
C THR A 24 0.64 -10.05 -6.92
N ASP A 25 0.57 -11.35 -6.69
CA ASP A 25 -0.66 -11.99 -6.23
C ASP A 25 -0.93 -11.61 -4.77
N VAL A 26 -2.14 -11.10 -4.52
CA VAL A 26 -2.58 -10.63 -3.21
C VAL A 26 -3.67 -11.56 -2.71
N GLU A 27 -3.50 -12.05 -1.48
CA GLU A 27 -4.47 -12.91 -0.82
C GLU A 27 -5.69 -12.11 -0.35
N ALA A 28 -6.82 -12.78 -0.15
CA ALA A 28 -8.02 -12.11 0.35
C ALA A 28 -7.98 -11.86 1.86
N THR A 29 -7.06 -12.52 2.58
CA THR A 29 -7.00 -12.51 4.05
C THR A 29 -5.57 -12.28 4.50
N TYR A 30 -5.34 -11.29 5.35
CA TYR A 30 -4.02 -10.99 5.91
C TYR A 30 -4.09 -10.74 7.40
N ALA A 31 -3.04 -11.09 8.14
CA ALA A 31 -2.86 -10.56 9.48
C ALA A 31 -2.80 -9.02 9.37
N ALA A 32 -3.60 -8.33 10.19
CA ALA A 32 -3.79 -6.89 10.03
C ALA A 32 -2.49 -6.10 10.25
N SER A 33 -1.63 -6.53 11.17
CA SER A 33 -0.31 -5.94 11.40
C SER A 33 0.60 -6.11 10.18
N GLU A 34 0.73 -7.34 9.66
CA GLU A 34 1.56 -7.65 8.49
C GLU A 34 1.11 -6.88 7.25
N PHE A 35 -0.20 -6.80 7.00
CA PHE A 35 -0.75 -6.05 5.88
C PHE A 35 -0.36 -4.57 5.94
N ILE A 36 -0.53 -3.94 7.11
CA ILE A 36 -0.23 -2.52 7.28
C ILE A 36 1.29 -2.27 7.22
N SER A 37 2.10 -3.12 7.86
CA SER A 37 3.56 -3.03 7.81
C SER A 37 4.09 -3.17 6.38
N GLY A 38 3.62 -4.16 5.62
CA GLY A 38 4.02 -4.33 4.22
C GLY A 38 3.69 -3.12 3.35
N LEU A 39 2.52 -2.48 3.55
CA LEU A 39 2.19 -1.24 2.85
C LEU A 39 3.06 -0.05 3.26
N HIS A 40 3.55 -0.01 4.51
CA HIS A 40 4.54 0.98 4.95
C HIS A 40 5.90 0.78 4.28
N GLU A 41 6.36 -0.47 4.18
CA GLU A 41 7.64 -0.81 3.54
C GLU A 41 7.63 -0.43 2.05
N VAL A 42 6.57 -0.80 1.33
CA VAL A 42 6.40 -0.44 -0.09
C VAL A 42 6.36 1.09 -0.28
N GLN A 43 5.69 1.81 0.62
CA GLN A 43 5.67 3.28 0.59
C GLN A 43 7.07 3.87 0.77
N ALA A 44 7.80 3.41 1.80
CA ALA A 44 9.16 3.89 2.07
C ALA A 44 10.12 3.58 0.90
N GLU A 45 9.99 2.41 0.29
CA GLU A 45 10.75 2.04 -0.90
C GLU A 45 10.41 2.94 -2.10
N ALA A 46 9.12 3.21 -2.34
CA ALA A 46 8.69 4.10 -3.42
C ALA A 46 9.21 5.54 -3.22
N GLU A 47 9.17 6.06 -1.99
CA GLU A 47 9.71 7.37 -1.63
C GLU A 47 11.23 7.45 -1.87
N LYS A 48 11.96 6.39 -1.49
CA LYS A 48 13.39 6.28 -1.77
C LYS A 48 13.68 6.30 -3.28
N HIS A 49 12.92 5.56 -4.08
CA HIS A 49 13.08 5.57 -5.53
C HIS A 49 12.80 6.95 -6.15
N ILE A 50 11.83 7.71 -5.64
CA ILE A 50 11.59 9.10 -6.08
C ILE A 50 12.82 9.96 -5.82
N GLN A 51 13.45 9.83 -4.65
CA GLN A 51 14.68 10.55 -4.33
C GLN A 51 15.81 10.16 -5.28
N GLU A 52 15.99 8.87 -5.56
CA GLU A 52 17.03 8.38 -6.48
C GLU A 52 16.82 8.90 -7.92
N ILE A 53 15.59 8.90 -8.43
CA ILE A 53 15.26 9.44 -9.77
C ILE A 53 15.60 10.94 -9.85
N SER A 54 15.39 11.69 -8.77
CA SER A 54 15.70 13.13 -8.74
C SER A 54 17.19 13.44 -8.92
N LEU A 55 18.06 12.47 -8.61
CA LEU A 55 19.51 12.58 -8.70
C LEU A 55 20.08 12.10 -10.05
N GLN A 56 19.26 11.50 -10.92
CA GLN A 56 19.70 10.93 -12.19
C GLN A 56 19.63 11.93 -13.36
N GLU A 57 20.58 11.81 -14.30
CA GLU A 57 20.62 12.55 -15.57
C GLU A 57 19.73 11.92 -16.66
N THR A 58 18.48 11.58 -16.34
CA THR A 58 17.51 11.04 -17.32
C THR A 58 16.72 12.16 -18.02
N PRO A 59 16.16 11.93 -19.23
CA PRO A 59 15.29 12.91 -19.87
C PRO A 59 14.11 13.29 -18.95
N GLU A 60 13.82 14.59 -18.85
CA GLU A 60 12.84 15.17 -17.90
C GLU A 60 11.47 14.49 -17.97
N ARG A 61 10.94 14.25 -19.18
CA ARG A 61 9.65 13.58 -19.38
C ARG A 61 9.62 12.16 -18.81
N ARG A 62 10.72 11.41 -18.93
CA ARG A 62 10.81 10.03 -18.40
C ARG A 62 10.85 10.04 -16.87
N ARG A 63 11.62 10.97 -16.28
CA ARG A 63 11.66 11.19 -14.83
C ARG A 63 10.29 11.54 -14.27
N SER A 64 9.57 12.49 -14.89
CA SER A 64 8.23 12.89 -14.47
C SER A 64 7.28 11.69 -14.43
N LEU A 65 7.24 10.89 -15.49
CA LEU A 65 6.34 9.73 -15.56
C LEU A 65 6.67 8.68 -14.48
N GLN A 66 7.95 8.39 -14.25
CA GLN A 66 8.36 7.44 -13.20
C GLN A 66 7.95 7.94 -11.81
N VAL A 67 8.15 9.24 -11.54
CA VAL A 67 7.73 9.86 -10.28
C VAL A 67 6.21 9.81 -10.12
N ASP A 68 5.44 10.08 -11.17
CA ASP A 68 3.98 10.07 -11.11
C ASP A 68 3.43 8.65 -10.84
N ILE A 69 4.03 7.62 -11.44
CA ILE A 69 3.70 6.21 -11.15
C ILE A 69 3.97 5.89 -9.66
N LEU A 70 5.13 6.27 -9.14
CA LEU A 70 5.49 6.03 -7.73
C LEU A 70 4.57 6.78 -6.77
N LYS A 71 4.18 8.02 -7.09
CA LYS A 71 3.20 8.77 -6.31
C LYS A 71 1.82 8.09 -6.30
N GLN A 72 1.40 7.53 -7.43
CA GLN A 72 0.15 6.79 -7.52
C GLN A 72 0.18 5.50 -6.69
N LEU A 73 1.32 4.80 -6.66
CA LEU A 73 1.57 3.66 -5.77
C LEU A 73 1.42 4.08 -4.30
N ILE A 74 2.15 5.11 -3.87
CA ILE A 74 2.09 5.64 -2.50
C ILE A 74 0.66 5.99 -2.10
N SER A 75 -0.06 6.74 -2.94
CA SER A 75 -1.45 7.13 -2.67
C SER A 75 -2.38 5.91 -2.52
N THR A 76 -2.12 4.85 -3.28
CA THR A 76 -2.89 3.61 -3.19
C THR A 76 -2.60 2.90 -1.87
N CYS A 77 -1.33 2.75 -1.48
CA CYS A 77 -0.93 2.21 -0.18
C CYS A 77 -1.57 2.95 0.99
N GLU A 78 -1.56 4.29 0.98
CA GLU A 78 -2.19 5.12 2.01
C GLU A 78 -3.70 4.87 2.13
N LYS A 79 -4.41 4.78 1.00
CA LYS A 79 -5.84 4.46 0.99
C LYS A 79 -6.14 3.11 1.59
N PHE A 80 -5.36 2.08 1.25
CA PHE A 80 -5.54 0.74 1.80
C PHE A 80 -5.20 0.67 3.30
N LYS A 81 -4.15 1.36 3.74
CA LYS A 81 -3.82 1.51 5.16
C LYS A 81 -4.96 2.17 5.93
N GLY A 82 -5.46 3.31 5.43
CA GLY A 82 -6.59 4.01 6.02
C GLY A 82 -7.83 3.11 6.16
N ARG A 83 -8.17 2.37 5.11
CA ARG A 83 -9.29 1.39 5.14
C ARG A 83 -9.06 0.28 6.14
N GLY A 84 -7.83 -0.22 6.28
CA GLY A 84 -7.47 -1.25 7.27
C GLY A 84 -7.63 -0.76 8.71
N TYR A 85 -7.08 0.41 9.02
CA TYR A 85 -7.26 1.03 10.33
C TYR A 85 -8.73 1.33 10.65
N THR A 86 -9.49 1.87 9.69
CA THR A 86 -10.93 2.11 9.87
C THR A 86 -11.69 0.81 10.09
N ALA A 87 -11.36 -0.27 9.36
CA ALA A 87 -12.01 -1.57 9.54
C ALA A 87 -11.77 -2.14 10.94
N ALA A 88 -10.54 -2.06 11.45
CA ALA A 88 -10.22 -2.49 12.81
C ALA A 88 -10.93 -1.62 13.86
N GLN A 89 -10.92 -0.30 13.69
CA GLN A 89 -11.59 0.63 14.60
C GLN A 89 -13.10 0.37 14.65
N ASN A 90 -13.74 0.13 13.51
CA ASN A 90 -15.17 -0.21 13.43
C ASN A 90 -15.50 -1.55 14.10
N ALA A 91 -14.53 -2.46 14.22
CA ALA A 91 -14.65 -3.71 14.96
C ALA A 91 -14.32 -3.56 16.46
N GLY A 92 -14.00 -2.35 16.94
CA GLY A 92 -13.60 -2.09 18.32
C GLY A 92 -12.15 -2.49 18.63
N CYS A 93 -11.30 -2.63 17.61
CA CYS A 93 -9.92 -3.05 17.74
C CYS A 93 -8.94 -1.93 17.33
N SER A 94 -7.68 -2.05 17.73
CA SER A 94 -6.57 -1.23 17.24
C SER A 94 -5.49 -2.14 16.66
N ILE A 95 -4.89 -1.70 15.55
CA ILE A 95 -3.74 -2.40 14.95
C ILE A 95 -2.49 -1.77 15.54
N GLN A 96 -1.67 -2.58 16.20
CA GLN A 96 -0.33 -2.19 16.64
C GLN A 96 0.69 -2.68 15.62
N LEU A 97 1.65 -1.83 15.27
CA LEU A 97 2.80 -2.19 14.46
C LEU A 97 3.89 -2.71 15.40
N HIS A 98 4.54 -3.80 15.01
CA HIS A 98 5.69 -4.39 15.70
C HIS A 98 6.99 -3.90 15.07
#